data_AF-A0A6S7BX26-F1
#
_entry.id   AF-A0A6S7BX26-F1
#
_cell.length_a   1.000
_cell.length_b   1.000
_cell.length_c   1.000
_cell.angle_alpha   90.00
_cell.angle_beta   90.00
_cell.angle_gamma   90.00
#
_symmetry.space_group_name_H-M   'P 1'
#
loop_
_entity.id
_entity.type
_entity.pdbx_description
1 polymer ?
#
loop_
_entity_poly.entity_id
_entity_poly.type
_entity_poly.pdbx_seq_one_letter_code
_entity_poly.pdbx_strand_id
1 'polypeptide(L)'
;MPLASPGSLMFLAAAMLWPPATRRWALLPLALAYGWSWTQGGIEPLALAWPALLALAALLARPSRAPAAGHALFLVLAALLFLHWLPGFHNPQVIARAALTPDAVPFGMYLNLDKPLVAFWVVLAATPAMAGAGPRATLMAALAACAGAIVLCLGLALALGVVGWAPKWPASGWLWLLNNALLVTLAEEALFRGYVQERLARCWRDRAWGATAALLVAALLFGLAHYAGGWQWMLLAGIAGAAYGLAYRHGGLAAAVLAHLGLNAAHYGLFTYPMRAALH
;
A
#
# COMPACT_ATOMS: atom_id res chain seq x y z
N MET A 1 -17.22 -11.80 -7.23
CA MET A 1 -16.33 -12.93 -6.88
C MET A 1 -17.06 -13.82 -5.87
N PRO A 2 -16.84 -15.14 -5.90
CA PRO A 2 -17.37 -16.02 -4.85
C PRO A 2 -16.79 -15.63 -3.48
N LEU A 3 -17.56 -15.86 -2.41
CA LEU A 3 -17.15 -15.59 -1.02
C LEU A 3 -15.87 -16.36 -0.63
N ALA A 4 -15.71 -17.57 -1.15
CA ALA A 4 -14.49 -18.37 -1.01
C ALA A 4 -13.66 -18.27 -2.29
N SER A 5 -12.45 -17.70 -2.17
CA SER A 5 -11.47 -17.62 -3.26
C SER A 5 -10.05 -17.44 -2.67
N PRO A 6 -8.98 -17.63 -3.46
CA PRO A 6 -7.64 -17.23 -3.04
C PRO A 6 -7.58 -15.77 -2.55
N GLY A 7 -8.35 -14.89 -3.18
CA GLY A 7 -8.49 -13.49 -2.80
C GLY A 7 -9.05 -13.29 -1.39
N SER A 8 -10.11 -14.00 -1.00
CA SER A 8 -10.69 -13.86 0.35
C SER A 8 -9.78 -14.39 1.45
N LEU A 9 -9.00 -15.44 1.17
CA LEU A 9 -7.94 -15.89 2.08
C LEU A 9 -6.81 -14.87 2.21
N MET A 10 -6.43 -14.21 1.11
CA MET A 10 -5.42 -13.15 1.14
C MET A 10 -5.91 -11.92 1.92
N PHE A 11 -7.19 -11.55 1.78
CA PHE A 11 -7.83 -10.52 2.60
C PHE A 11 -7.83 -10.90 4.08
N LEU A 12 -8.20 -12.14 4.42
CA LEU A 12 -8.15 -12.64 5.79
C LEU A 12 -6.73 -12.57 6.35
N ALA A 13 -5.73 -13.01 5.57
CA ALA A 13 -4.32 -12.96 5.97
C ALA A 13 -3.86 -11.53 6.28
N ALA A 14 -4.17 -10.57 5.40
CA ALA A 14 -3.87 -9.16 5.61
C ALA A 14 -4.63 -8.58 6.82
N ALA A 15 -5.89 -8.93 7.01
CA ALA A 15 -6.69 -8.50 8.16
C ALA A 15 -6.09 -9.03 9.49
N MET A 16 -5.59 -10.27 9.49
CA MET A 16 -4.96 -10.88 10.66
C MET A 16 -3.64 -10.21 11.06
N LEU A 17 -3.01 -9.41 10.20
CA LEU A 17 -1.81 -8.64 10.59
C LEU A 17 -2.12 -7.57 11.65
N TRP A 18 -3.36 -7.08 11.74
CA TRP A 18 -3.70 -5.97 12.63
C TRP A 18 -3.77 -6.39 14.11
N PRO A 19 -4.64 -7.33 14.53
CA PRO A 19 -4.75 -7.69 15.94
C PRO A 19 -3.53 -8.50 16.40
N PRO A 20 -2.88 -8.15 17.52
CA PRO A 20 -1.74 -8.91 18.03
C PRO A 20 -2.05 -10.41 18.25
N ALA A 21 -3.28 -10.73 18.67
CA ALA A 21 -3.73 -12.10 18.94
C ALA A 21 -3.76 -13.00 17.68
N THR A 22 -4.03 -12.43 16.51
CA THR A 22 -4.15 -13.18 15.25
C THR A 22 -2.92 -13.07 14.36
N ARG A 23 -2.06 -12.05 14.58
CA ARG A 23 -0.88 -11.75 13.75
C ARG A 23 0.05 -12.94 13.50
N ARG A 24 0.32 -13.75 14.53
CA ARG A 24 1.18 -14.94 14.40
C ARG A 24 0.63 -16.01 13.44
N TRP A 25 -0.69 -15.97 13.22
CA TRP A 25 -1.39 -16.92 12.36
C TRP A 25 -1.62 -16.38 10.95
N ALA A 26 -1.28 -15.12 10.66
CA ALA A 26 -1.55 -14.48 9.37
C ALA A 26 -0.91 -15.21 8.17
N LEU A 27 0.20 -15.93 8.39
CA LEU A 27 0.86 -16.71 7.35
C LEU A 27 0.09 -17.97 6.95
N LEU A 28 -0.79 -18.50 7.81
CA LEU A 28 -1.58 -19.69 7.50
C LEU A 28 -2.58 -19.45 6.36
N PRO A 29 -3.51 -18.47 6.44
CA PRO A 29 -4.40 -18.17 5.32
C PRO A 29 -3.63 -17.64 4.09
N LEU A 30 -2.47 -17.00 4.25
CA LEU A 30 -1.61 -16.63 3.12
C LEU A 30 -1.09 -17.87 2.39
N ALA A 31 -0.57 -18.87 3.11
CA ALA A 31 -0.10 -20.12 2.53
C ALA A 31 -1.25 -20.89 1.85
N LEU A 32 -2.44 -20.91 2.46
CA LEU A 32 -3.64 -21.50 1.85
C LEU A 32 -4.08 -20.74 0.59
N ALA A 33 -4.03 -19.40 0.59
CA ALA A 33 -4.30 -18.59 -0.58
C ALA A 33 -3.33 -18.94 -1.71
N TYR A 34 -2.03 -19.08 -1.41
CA TYR A 34 -1.02 -19.43 -2.39
C TYR A 34 -1.20 -20.86 -2.92
N GLY A 35 -1.46 -21.83 -2.05
CA GLY A 35 -1.75 -23.21 -2.43
C GLY A 35 -2.98 -23.32 -3.33
N TRP A 36 -4.06 -22.58 -3.02
CA TRP A 36 -5.25 -22.56 -3.87
C TRP A 36 -5.01 -21.78 -5.17
N SER A 37 -4.23 -20.70 -5.14
CA SER A 37 -3.87 -19.96 -6.34
C SER A 37 -3.03 -20.81 -7.31
N TRP A 38 -2.12 -21.64 -6.79
CA TRP A 38 -1.38 -22.62 -7.58
C TRP A 38 -2.34 -23.51 -8.37
N THR A 39 -3.35 -24.13 -7.72
CA THR A 39 -4.27 -25.05 -8.42
C THR A 39 -5.06 -24.38 -9.55
N GLN A 40 -5.08 -23.05 -9.61
CA GLN A 40 -5.74 -22.24 -10.65
C GLN A 40 -4.75 -21.60 -11.63
N GLY A 41 -3.46 -21.93 -11.55
CA GLY A 41 -2.39 -21.35 -12.37
C GLY A 41 -1.97 -19.93 -11.96
N GLY A 42 -2.50 -19.39 -10.86
CA GLY A 42 -2.19 -18.06 -10.34
C GLY A 42 -0.78 -17.94 -9.75
N ILE A 43 -0.18 -19.07 -9.33
CA ILE A 43 1.19 -19.14 -8.80
C ILE A 43 1.93 -20.31 -9.43
N GLU A 44 3.12 -20.03 -9.95
CA GLU A 44 4.10 -21.04 -10.33
C GLU A 44 5.00 -21.42 -9.15
N PRO A 45 5.59 -22.63 -9.13
CA PRO A 45 6.52 -23.04 -8.08
C PRO A 45 7.70 -22.07 -7.87
N LEU A 46 8.19 -21.43 -8.93
CA LEU A 46 9.25 -20.42 -8.87
C LEU A 46 8.89 -19.25 -7.95
N ALA A 47 7.61 -18.86 -7.88
CA ALA A 47 7.18 -17.72 -7.08
C ALA A 47 7.41 -17.93 -5.57
N LEU A 48 7.55 -19.18 -5.12
CA LEU A 48 7.83 -19.51 -3.72
C LEU A 48 9.26 -19.13 -3.29
N ALA A 49 10.17 -18.88 -4.25
CA ALA A 49 11.50 -18.36 -3.96
C ALA A 49 11.44 -16.95 -3.32
N TRP A 50 10.47 -16.12 -3.70
CA TRP A 50 10.36 -14.73 -3.24
C TRP A 50 9.99 -14.60 -1.75
N PRO A 51 8.94 -15.28 -1.22
CA PRO A 51 8.70 -15.29 0.22
C PRO A 51 9.83 -15.97 1.00
N ALA A 52 10.53 -16.95 0.43
CA ALA A 52 11.71 -17.55 1.07
C ALA A 52 12.88 -16.55 1.17
N LEU A 53 13.14 -15.77 0.12
CA LEU A 53 14.14 -14.70 0.14
C LEU A 53 13.73 -13.54 1.07
N LEU A 54 12.44 -13.22 1.19
CA LEU A 54 11.94 -12.28 2.18
C LEU A 54 12.19 -12.79 3.62
N ALA A 55 11.97 -14.08 3.88
CA ALA A 55 12.30 -14.69 5.17
C ALA A 55 13.83 -14.64 5.44
N LEU A 56 14.66 -14.91 4.43
CA LEU A 56 16.11 -14.74 4.52
C LEU A 56 16.48 -13.27 4.82
N ALA A 57 15.86 -12.30 4.14
CA ALA A 57 16.07 -10.88 4.39
C ALA A 57 15.74 -10.50 5.85
N ALA A 58 14.63 -11.02 6.39
CA ALA A 58 14.24 -10.82 7.79
C ALA A 58 15.27 -11.43 8.77
N LEU A 59 15.80 -12.61 8.44
CA LEU A 59 16.84 -13.27 9.22
C LEU A 59 18.16 -12.49 9.21
N LEU A 60 18.61 -12.03 8.04
CA LEU A 60 19.84 -11.26 7.88
C LEU A 60 19.75 -9.86 8.50
N ALA A 61 18.56 -9.25 8.49
CA ALA A 61 18.29 -7.93 9.08
C ALA A 61 18.46 -7.88 10.61
N ARG A 62 18.63 -9.03 11.29
CA ARG A 62 18.87 -9.10 12.72
C ARG A 62 20.25 -8.54 13.08
N PRO A 63 20.41 -7.82 14.21
CA PRO A 63 21.68 -7.17 14.59
C PRO A 63 22.89 -8.11 14.66
N SER A 64 22.68 -9.37 15.05
CA SER A 64 23.74 -10.38 15.22
C SER A 64 24.18 -11.07 13.92
N ARG A 65 23.64 -10.66 12.76
CA ARG A 65 23.96 -11.27 11.46
C ARG A 65 24.59 -10.27 10.50
N ALA A 66 23.92 -9.97 9.39
CA ALA A 66 24.39 -9.07 8.34
C ALA A 66 23.30 -8.03 8.04
N PRO A 67 23.00 -7.12 8.99
CA PRO A 67 21.80 -6.28 8.93
C PRO A 67 21.73 -5.42 7.67
N ALA A 68 22.87 -4.88 7.22
CA ALA A 68 22.94 -4.12 5.98
C ALA A 68 22.51 -4.95 4.75
N ALA A 69 23.00 -6.19 4.64
CA ALA A 69 22.63 -7.10 3.56
C ALA A 69 21.14 -7.50 3.62
N GLY A 70 20.60 -7.75 4.82
CA GLY A 70 19.19 -8.05 5.00
C GLY A 70 18.27 -6.90 4.58
N HIS A 71 18.61 -5.66 4.98
CA HIS A 71 17.86 -4.47 4.58
C HIS A 71 17.97 -4.18 3.08
N ALA A 72 19.16 -4.37 2.48
CA ALA A 72 19.35 -4.22 1.05
C ALA A 72 18.54 -5.25 0.26
N LEU A 73 18.59 -6.53 0.65
CA LEU A 73 17.80 -7.59 0.03
C LEU A 73 16.30 -7.31 0.11
N PHE A 74 15.80 -6.90 1.28
CA PHE A 74 14.40 -6.53 1.44
C PHE A 74 14.00 -5.37 0.52
N LEU A 75 14.78 -4.30 0.46
CA LEU A 75 14.47 -3.13 -0.37
C LEU A 75 14.42 -3.49 -1.87
N VAL A 76 15.37 -4.30 -2.34
CA VAL A 76 15.38 -4.79 -3.73
C VAL A 76 14.14 -5.63 -4.01
N LEU A 77 13.82 -6.61 -3.15
CA LEU A 77 12.63 -7.44 -3.30
C LEU A 77 11.34 -6.62 -3.25
N ALA A 78 11.23 -5.67 -2.32
CA ALA A 78 10.06 -4.82 -2.19
C ALA A 78 9.83 -3.99 -3.46
N ALA A 79 10.89 -3.41 -4.04
CA ALA A 79 10.80 -2.70 -5.30
C ALA A 79 10.33 -3.61 -6.45
N LEU A 80 10.95 -4.79 -6.59
CA LEU A 80 10.59 -5.73 -7.67
C LEU A 80 9.17 -6.30 -7.52
N LEU A 81 8.71 -6.55 -6.30
CA LEU A 81 7.33 -6.97 -6.00
C LEU A 81 6.32 -5.85 -6.31
N PHE A 82 6.65 -4.60 -6.00
CA PHE A 82 5.79 -3.46 -6.33
C PHE A 82 5.71 -3.18 -7.83
N LEU A 83 6.79 -3.46 -8.56
CA LEU A 83 6.86 -3.33 -10.01
C LEU A 83 6.27 -4.54 -10.74
N HIS A 84 5.88 -5.60 -10.02
CA HIS A 84 5.43 -6.88 -10.60
C HIS A 84 6.47 -7.51 -11.53
N TRP A 85 7.77 -7.32 -11.25
CA TRP A 85 8.88 -7.80 -12.09
C TRP A 85 9.38 -9.20 -11.72
N LEU A 86 8.96 -9.72 -10.57
CA LEU A 86 9.33 -11.07 -10.15
C LEU A 86 8.45 -12.12 -10.87
N PRO A 87 9.02 -13.14 -11.53
CA PRO A 87 8.26 -14.13 -12.27
C PRO A 87 7.50 -15.10 -11.36
N GLY A 88 6.53 -15.80 -11.96
CA GLY A 88 5.74 -16.85 -11.32
C GLY A 88 4.45 -16.39 -10.66
N PHE A 89 4.15 -15.08 -10.67
CA PHE A 89 2.86 -14.54 -10.23
C PHE A 89 1.95 -14.24 -11.42
N HIS A 90 0.81 -14.93 -11.51
CA HIS A 90 -0.24 -14.64 -12.48
C HIS A 90 -1.44 -14.03 -11.74
N ASN A 91 -1.33 -12.74 -11.45
CA ASN A 91 -2.34 -12.00 -10.69
C ASN A 91 -3.69 -12.03 -11.44
N PRO A 92 -4.79 -12.53 -10.85
CA PRO A 92 -6.07 -12.58 -11.53
C PRO A 92 -6.70 -11.19 -11.66
N GLN A 93 -7.25 -10.89 -12.85
CA GLN A 93 -8.07 -9.69 -13.07
C GLN A 93 -9.47 -9.90 -12.49
N VAL A 94 -9.90 -9.01 -11.61
CA VAL A 94 -11.17 -9.15 -10.86
C VAL A 94 -12.15 -8.01 -11.09
N ILE A 95 -11.66 -6.89 -11.62
CA ILE A 95 -12.49 -5.85 -12.25
C ILE A 95 -11.99 -5.69 -13.68
N ALA A 96 -12.88 -5.99 -14.63
CA ALA A 96 -12.60 -5.87 -16.05
C ALA A 96 -12.22 -4.43 -16.41
N ARG A 97 -11.36 -4.29 -17.41
CA ARG A 97 -10.86 -2.98 -17.83
C ARG A 97 -11.95 -2.21 -18.56
N ALA A 98 -12.45 -1.13 -17.95
CA ALA A 98 -13.47 -0.28 -18.54
C ALA A 98 -13.36 1.16 -18.00
N ALA A 99 -13.85 2.14 -18.77
CA ALA A 99 -13.98 3.50 -18.28
C ALA A 99 -15.11 3.57 -17.24
N LEU A 100 -14.85 4.16 -16.07
CA LEU A 100 -15.85 4.32 -15.01
C LEU A 100 -16.71 5.57 -15.18
N THR A 101 -16.21 6.54 -15.96
CA THR A 101 -16.92 7.76 -16.38
C THR A 101 -16.56 8.05 -17.85
N PRO A 102 -17.38 8.83 -18.59
CA PRO A 102 -17.14 9.10 -20.01
C PRO A 102 -15.78 9.75 -20.31
N ASP A 103 -15.24 10.54 -19.38
CA ASP A 103 -13.99 11.26 -19.52
C ASP A 103 -12.77 10.50 -18.97
N ALA A 104 -12.94 9.30 -18.41
CA ALA A 104 -11.85 8.55 -17.76
C ALA A 104 -11.09 7.63 -18.72
N VAL A 105 -9.79 7.47 -18.46
CA VAL A 105 -9.04 6.32 -19.01
C VAL A 105 -9.58 5.00 -18.43
N PRO A 106 -9.53 3.87 -19.17
CA PRO A 106 -10.05 2.60 -18.67
C PRO A 106 -9.32 2.09 -17.43
N PHE A 107 -10.08 1.82 -16.36
CA PHE A 107 -9.61 1.22 -15.12
C PHE A 107 -9.82 -0.30 -15.13
N GLY A 108 -8.83 -1.06 -14.71
CA GLY A 108 -8.97 -2.47 -14.35
C GLY A 108 -8.31 -2.75 -13.00
N MET A 109 -8.75 -3.80 -12.31
CA MET A 109 -8.18 -4.19 -11.01
C MET A 109 -7.79 -5.65 -11.00
N TYR A 110 -6.61 -5.91 -10.45
CA TYR A 110 -6.06 -7.24 -10.21
C TYR A 110 -5.99 -7.50 -8.71
N LEU A 111 -6.14 -8.77 -8.31
CA LEU A 111 -5.73 -9.19 -6.97
C LEU A 111 -4.26 -9.60 -7.02
N ASN A 112 -3.40 -8.69 -6.60
CA ASN A 112 -1.96 -8.90 -6.64
C ASN A 112 -1.55 -9.85 -5.51
N LEU A 113 -0.97 -10.99 -5.86
CA LEU A 113 -0.49 -12.03 -4.94
C LEU A 113 0.88 -11.67 -4.35
N ASP A 114 1.64 -10.84 -5.07
CA ASP A 114 3.04 -10.51 -4.85
C ASP A 114 3.22 -9.28 -3.96
N LYS A 115 2.72 -8.12 -4.39
CA LYS A 115 2.88 -6.83 -3.70
C LYS A 115 2.54 -6.89 -2.20
N PRO A 116 1.46 -7.58 -1.76
CA PRO A 116 1.13 -7.65 -0.34
C PRO A 116 2.20 -8.28 0.54
N LEU A 117 3.09 -9.15 0.00
CA LEU A 117 4.17 -9.78 0.77
C LEU A 117 5.07 -8.75 1.48
N VAL A 118 5.19 -7.54 0.93
CA VAL A 118 5.93 -6.44 1.55
C VAL A 118 5.30 -6.03 2.88
N ALA A 119 3.96 -5.96 2.97
CA ALA A 119 3.27 -5.66 4.22
C ALA A 119 3.54 -6.75 5.28
N PHE A 120 3.48 -8.02 4.88
CA PHE A 120 3.76 -9.14 5.79
C PHE A 120 5.18 -9.05 6.34
N TRP A 121 6.16 -8.79 5.47
CA TRP A 121 7.54 -8.63 5.91
C TRP A 121 7.68 -7.47 6.89
N VAL A 122 7.15 -6.29 6.57
CA VAL A 122 7.27 -5.11 7.45
C VAL A 122 6.58 -5.36 8.78
N VAL A 123 5.34 -5.84 8.79
CA VAL A 123 4.57 -6.03 10.03
C VAL A 123 5.16 -7.14 10.90
N LEU A 124 5.64 -8.23 10.31
CA LEU A 124 6.15 -9.40 11.05
C LEU A 124 7.63 -9.28 11.42
N ALA A 125 8.47 -8.67 10.58
CA ALA A 125 9.91 -8.58 10.78
C ALA A 125 10.38 -7.20 11.27
N ALA A 126 9.85 -6.10 10.73
CA ALA A 126 10.25 -4.73 11.12
C ALA A 126 9.42 -4.14 12.26
N THR A 127 8.26 -4.73 12.55
CA THR A 127 7.38 -4.44 13.69
C THR A 127 7.15 -2.93 13.93
N PRO A 128 6.60 -2.20 12.94
CA PRO A 128 6.34 -0.77 13.08
C PRO A 128 5.31 -0.48 14.18
N ALA A 129 5.20 0.79 14.56
CA ALA A 129 4.11 1.26 15.41
C ALA A 129 2.77 1.09 14.69
N MET A 130 1.98 0.08 15.09
CA MET A 130 0.72 -0.24 14.40
C MET A 130 -0.39 0.78 14.66
N ALA A 131 -0.37 1.44 15.83
CA ALA A 131 -1.33 2.46 16.23
C ALA A 131 -0.64 3.52 17.11
N GLY A 132 -1.28 4.68 17.29
CA GLY A 132 -0.82 5.74 18.18
C GLY A 132 -1.10 5.46 19.65
N ALA A 133 -1.01 6.50 20.48
CA ALA A 133 -1.22 6.42 21.94
C ALA A 133 -2.58 5.84 22.36
N GLY A 134 -3.58 5.92 21.49
CA GLY A 134 -4.87 5.27 21.68
C GLY A 134 -5.74 5.31 20.41
N PRO A 135 -6.91 4.66 20.43
CA PRO A 135 -7.81 4.60 19.27
C PRO A 135 -8.26 5.99 18.80
N ARG A 136 -8.58 6.89 19.73
CA ARG A 136 -8.99 8.26 19.42
C ARG A 136 -7.89 9.06 18.74
N ALA A 137 -6.66 8.99 19.25
CA ALA A 137 -5.51 9.70 18.66
C ALA A 137 -5.21 9.19 17.24
N THR A 138 -5.24 7.86 17.07
CA THR A 138 -5.10 7.19 15.76
C THR A 138 -6.15 7.66 14.77
N LEU A 139 -7.43 7.66 15.18
CA LEU A 139 -8.54 8.08 14.33
C LEU A 139 -8.47 9.58 14.00
N MET A 140 -8.17 10.44 14.96
CA MET A 140 -8.05 11.88 14.72
C MET A 140 -6.89 12.20 13.76
N ALA A 141 -5.73 11.54 13.92
CA ALA A 141 -4.61 11.68 12.99
C ALA A 141 -5.00 11.22 11.58
N ALA A 142 -5.72 10.10 11.46
CA ALA A 142 -6.21 9.59 10.19
C ALA A 142 -7.17 10.58 9.51
N LEU A 143 -8.18 11.07 10.24
CA LEU A 143 -9.20 11.97 9.71
C LEU A 143 -8.61 13.33 9.31
N ALA A 144 -7.72 13.90 10.14
CA ALA A 144 -7.07 15.17 9.83
C ALA A 144 -6.19 15.05 8.58
N ALA A 145 -5.39 14.00 8.47
CA ALA A 145 -4.56 13.75 7.30
C ALA A 145 -5.39 13.43 6.05
N CYS A 146 -6.47 12.66 6.19
CA CYS A 146 -7.42 12.38 5.11
C CYS A 146 -8.05 13.66 4.57
N ALA A 147 -8.60 14.50 5.46
CA ALA A 147 -9.21 15.77 5.08
C ALA A 147 -8.20 16.70 4.39
N GLY A 148 -6.99 16.82 4.96
CA GLY A 148 -5.91 17.59 4.35
C GLY A 148 -5.51 17.06 2.97
N ALA A 149 -5.36 15.74 2.82
CA ALA A 149 -5.02 15.12 1.54
C ALA A 149 -6.15 15.29 0.50
N ILE A 150 -7.42 15.18 0.90
CA ILE A 150 -8.57 15.42 0.00
C ILE A 150 -8.55 16.85 -0.52
N VAL A 151 -8.43 17.83 0.38
CA VAL A 151 -8.44 19.26 0.00
C VAL A 151 -7.24 19.57 -0.90
N LEU A 152 -6.04 19.17 -0.51
CA LEU A 152 -4.82 19.50 -1.25
C LEU A 152 -4.71 18.72 -2.56
N CYS A 153 -4.82 17.39 -2.52
CA CYS A 153 -4.59 16.56 -3.69
C CYS A 153 -5.76 16.60 -4.67
N LEU A 154 -7.01 16.44 -4.22
CA LEU A 154 -8.14 16.47 -5.16
C LEU A 154 -8.45 17.89 -5.63
N GLY A 155 -8.24 18.90 -4.79
CA GLY A 155 -8.29 20.31 -5.20
C GLY A 155 -7.24 20.65 -6.26
N LEU A 156 -5.98 20.24 -6.06
CA LEU A 156 -4.92 20.44 -7.05
C LEU A 156 -5.16 19.61 -8.33
N ALA A 157 -5.62 18.38 -8.21
CA ALA A 157 -5.93 17.53 -9.36
C ALA A 157 -7.06 18.12 -10.23
N LEU A 158 -8.08 18.72 -9.61
CA LEU A 158 -9.10 19.50 -10.32
C LEU A 158 -8.50 20.72 -11.01
N ALA A 159 -7.67 21.50 -10.31
CA ALA A 159 -7.04 22.70 -10.86
C ALA A 159 -6.11 22.40 -12.04
N LEU A 160 -5.44 21.25 -12.01
CA LEU A 160 -4.59 20.75 -13.09
C LEU A 160 -5.37 20.04 -14.21
N GLY A 161 -6.70 19.87 -14.07
CA GLY A 161 -7.55 19.18 -15.04
C GLY A 161 -7.29 17.67 -15.15
N VAL A 162 -6.60 17.06 -14.19
CA VAL A 162 -6.26 15.62 -14.17
C VAL A 162 -7.48 14.77 -13.83
N VAL A 163 -8.40 15.31 -13.02
CA VAL A 163 -9.67 14.68 -12.66
C VAL A 163 -10.83 15.66 -12.84
N GLY A 164 -12.04 15.14 -12.98
CA GLY A 164 -13.29 15.90 -12.95
C GLY A 164 -14.14 15.50 -11.75
N TRP A 165 -15.08 16.36 -11.34
CA TRP A 165 -16.13 15.96 -10.42
C TRP A 165 -17.08 14.98 -11.12
N ALA A 166 -17.16 13.75 -10.63
CA ALA A 166 -17.99 12.70 -11.20
C ALA A 166 -18.38 11.66 -10.13
N PRO A 167 -19.35 11.98 -9.25
CA PRO A 167 -19.82 11.08 -8.22
C PRO A 167 -20.35 9.77 -8.78
N LYS A 168 -19.84 8.65 -8.26
CA LYS A 168 -20.23 7.29 -8.66
C LYS A 168 -19.86 6.28 -7.58
N TRP A 169 -20.60 5.18 -7.54
CA TRP A 169 -20.16 3.99 -6.82
C TRP A 169 -20.55 2.76 -7.64
N PRO A 170 -19.63 2.21 -8.45
CA PRO A 170 -19.89 1.03 -9.26
C PRO A 170 -20.25 -0.17 -8.39
N ALA A 171 -20.96 -1.16 -8.93
CA ALA A 171 -21.29 -2.40 -8.22
C ALA A 171 -20.03 -3.14 -7.70
N SER A 172 -18.90 -3.02 -8.42
CA SER A 172 -17.60 -3.56 -8.00
C SER A 172 -16.88 -2.72 -6.95
N GLY A 173 -17.42 -1.56 -6.56
CA GLY A 173 -16.80 -0.61 -5.63
C GLY A 173 -16.48 -1.19 -4.26
N TRP A 174 -17.29 -2.13 -3.76
CA TRP A 174 -17.03 -2.82 -2.49
C TRP A 174 -15.83 -3.77 -2.56
N LEU A 175 -15.69 -4.50 -3.68
CA LEU A 175 -14.51 -5.33 -3.92
C LEU A 175 -13.26 -4.47 -4.10
N TRP A 176 -13.39 -3.34 -4.81
CA TRP A 176 -12.32 -2.35 -4.94
C TRP A 176 -11.89 -1.82 -3.57
N LEU A 177 -12.84 -1.44 -2.70
CA LEU A 177 -12.55 -0.89 -1.38
C LEU A 177 -11.81 -1.91 -0.50
N LEU A 178 -12.26 -3.17 -0.51
CA LEU A 178 -11.63 -4.25 0.25
C LEU A 178 -10.19 -4.52 -0.23
N ASN A 179 -10.00 -4.59 -1.56
CA ASN A 179 -8.68 -4.73 -2.15
C ASN A 179 -7.77 -3.55 -1.81
N ASN A 180 -8.30 -2.33 -1.92
CA ASN A 180 -7.55 -1.11 -1.63
C ASN A 180 -7.10 -1.11 -0.16
N ALA A 181 -8.02 -1.34 0.77
CA ALA A 181 -7.77 -1.32 2.22
C ALA A 181 -6.74 -2.36 2.66
N LEU A 182 -6.88 -3.61 2.19
CA LEU A 182 -6.12 -4.75 2.73
C LEU A 182 -4.84 -5.05 1.94
N LEU A 183 -4.80 -4.75 0.64
CA LEU A 183 -3.69 -5.16 -0.22
C LEU A 183 -2.92 -3.97 -0.80
N VAL A 184 -3.59 -2.87 -1.15
CA VAL A 184 -2.93 -1.71 -1.75
C VAL A 184 -2.37 -0.78 -0.69
N THR A 185 -3.24 -0.14 0.10
CA THR A 185 -2.84 0.88 1.08
C THR A 185 -2.03 0.26 2.20
N LEU A 186 -2.37 -0.95 2.65
CA LEU A 186 -1.56 -1.64 3.66
C LEU A 186 -0.13 -1.90 3.15
N ALA A 187 0.06 -2.39 1.92
CA ALA A 187 1.39 -2.66 1.38
C ALA A 187 2.20 -1.37 1.19
N GLU A 188 1.57 -0.34 0.62
CA GLU A 188 2.20 0.96 0.41
C GLU A 188 2.59 1.63 1.73
N GLU A 189 1.66 1.78 2.67
CA GLU A 189 1.97 2.42 3.94
C GLU A 189 2.94 1.60 4.79
N ALA A 190 2.89 0.27 4.71
CA ALA A 190 3.89 -0.57 5.38
C ALA A 190 5.30 -0.27 4.85
N LEU A 191 5.49 -0.24 3.53
CA LEU A 191 6.81 0.05 2.94
C LEU A 191 7.28 1.47 3.26
N PHE A 192 6.48 2.47 2.93
CA PHE A 192 6.94 3.86 2.99
C PHE A 192 6.93 4.43 4.41
N ARG A 193 5.96 4.04 5.25
CA ARG A 193 5.78 4.65 6.59
C ARG A 193 6.34 3.71 7.65
N GLY A 194 5.85 2.47 7.66
CA GLY A 194 6.28 1.44 8.61
C GLY A 194 7.75 1.03 8.46
N TYR A 195 8.34 1.19 7.27
CA TYR A 195 9.74 0.86 7.03
C TYR A 195 10.60 2.08 6.70
N VAL A 196 10.43 2.72 5.55
CA VAL A 196 11.35 3.80 5.10
C VAL A 196 11.37 4.98 6.08
N GLN A 197 10.22 5.58 6.36
CA GLN A 197 10.11 6.71 7.30
C GLN A 197 10.58 6.33 8.70
N GLU A 198 10.11 5.20 9.24
CA GLU A 198 10.50 4.72 10.57
C GLU A 198 12.01 4.49 10.70
N ARG A 199 12.62 3.83 9.72
CA ARG A 199 14.06 3.52 9.75
C ARG A 199 14.92 4.77 9.60
N LEU A 200 14.57 5.67 8.69
CA LEU A 200 15.28 6.95 8.55
C LEU A 200 15.14 7.81 9.81
N ALA A 201 13.95 7.87 10.41
CA ALA A 201 13.73 8.60 11.66
C ALA A 201 14.58 8.03 12.80
N ARG A 202 14.74 6.70 12.89
CA ARG A 202 15.64 6.06 13.86
C ARG A 202 17.11 6.36 13.58
N CYS A 203 17.55 6.31 12.33
CA CYS A 203 18.93 6.63 11.94
C CYS A 203 19.30 8.09 12.20
N TRP A 204 18.33 9.00 12.09
CA TRP A 204 18.52 10.44 12.30
C TRP A 204 17.97 10.94 13.62
N ARG A 205 17.74 10.05 14.60
CA ARG A 205 17.12 10.39 15.89
C ARG A 205 17.89 11.45 16.69
N ASP A 206 19.22 11.51 16.51
CA ASP A 206 20.09 12.46 17.21
C ASP A 206 20.09 13.86 16.54
N ARG A 207 19.30 14.05 15.47
CA ARG A 207 19.16 15.32 14.76
C ARG A 207 17.75 15.87 14.97
N ALA A 208 17.63 17.13 15.42
CA ALA A 208 16.33 17.78 15.63
C ALA A 208 15.44 17.78 14.37
N TRP A 209 16.03 17.83 13.18
CA TRP A 209 15.32 17.77 11.90
C TRP A 209 15.05 16.35 11.39
N GLY A 210 15.62 15.31 12.03
CA GLY A 210 15.69 13.94 11.51
C GLY A 210 14.32 13.33 11.21
N ALA A 211 13.37 13.46 12.12
CA ALA A 211 12.01 12.94 11.94
C ALA A 211 11.26 13.62 10.78
N THR A 212 11.52 14.91 10.54
CA THR A 212 10.91 15.65 9.42
C THR A 212 11.57 15.31 8.10
N ALA A 213 12.90 15.22 8.05
CA ALA A 213 13.59 14.75 6.86
C ALA A 213 13.18 13.33 6.46
N ALA A 214 13.05 12.40 7.43
CA ALA A 214 12.61 11.04 7.18
C ALA A 214 11.22 10.97 6.52
N LEU A 215 10.28 11.80 7.00
CA LEU A 215 8.95 11.93 6.43
C LEU A 215 9.02 12.49 4.99
N LEU A 216 9.78 13.56 4.77
CA LEU A 216 9.89 14.19 3.45
C LEU A 216 10.56 13.26 2.43
N VAL A 217 11.59 12.51 2.84
CA VAL A 217 12.24 11.51 1.97
C VAL A 217 11.26 10.38 1.64
N ALA A 218 10.52 9.85 2.62
CA ALA A 218 9.52 8.81 2.36
C ALA A 218 8.39 9.31 1.44
N ALA A 219 7.94 10.55 1.61
CA ALA A 219 6.94 11.19 0.76
C ALA A 219 7.46 11.40 -0.68
N LEU A 220 8.70 11.85 -0.84
CA LEU A 220 9.34 11.98 -2.15
C LEU A 220 9.44 10.63 -2.87
N LEU A 221 9.94 9.60 -2.18
CA LEU A 221 10.05 8.25 -2.73
C LEU A 221 8.67 7.68 -3.10
N PHE A 222 7.66 7.93 -2.28
CA PHE A 222 6.27 7.54 -2.58
C PHE A 222 5.77 8.24 -3.85
N GLY A 223 6.03 9.54 -4.01
CA GLY A 223 5.73 10.27 -5.25
C GLY A 223 6.46 9.70 -6.47
N LEU A 224 7.77 9.46 -6.36
CA LEU A 224 8.58 8.88 -7.44
C LEU A 224 8.09 7.48 -7.85
N ALA A 225 7.60 6.68 -6.91
CA ALA A 225 7.06 5.35 -7.21
C ALA A 225 5.80 5.40 -8.10
N HIS A 226 5.12 6.55 -8.20
CA HIS A 226 3.94 6.76 -9.04
C HIS A 226 4.27 7.30 -10.44
N TYR A 227 5.53 7.21 -10.89
CA TYR A 227 5.99 7.74 -12.18
C TYR A 227 5.18 7.24 -13.40
N ALA A 228 4.64 6.02 -13.35
CA ALA A 228 3.82 5.46 -14.41
C ALA A 228 2.54 6.28 -14.68
N GLY A 229 2.11 7.09 -13.71
CA GLY A 229 1.00 8.02 -13.83
C GLY A 229 1.36 9.39 -14.41
N GLY A 230 2.64 9.65 -14.71
CA GLY A 230 3.13 10.96 -15.14
C GLY A 230 3.47 11.91 -13.99
N TRP A 231 4.06 13.06 -14.33
CA TRP A 231 4.60 13.99 -13.32
C TRP A 231 3.52 14.57 -12.41
N GLN A 232 2.29 14.77 -12.91
CA GLN A 232 1.17 15.23 -12.08
C GLN A 232 0.85 14.21 -10.99
N TRP A 233 0.84 12.91 -11.32
CA TRP A 233 0.63 11.87 -10.31
C TRP A 233 1.78 11.75 -9.34
N MET A 234 3.03 11.92 -9.79
CA MET A 234 4.18 11.96 -8.87
C MET A 234 4.07 13.10 -7.86
N LEU A 235 3.66 14.29 -8.31
CA LEU A 235 3.44 15.46 -7.44
C LEU A 235 2.31 15.20 -6.44
N LEU A 236 1.15 14.78 -6.92
CA LEU A 236 -0.04 14.54 -6.09
C LEU A 236 0.18 13.41 -5.09
N ALA A 237 0.85 12.33 -5.51
CA ALA A 237 1.25 11.24 -4.62
C ALA A 237 2.28 11.72 -3.60
N GLY A 238 3.25 12.56 -3.97
CA GLY A 238 4.20 13.14 -3.02
C GLY A 238 3.52 13.97 -1.92
N ILE A 239 2.56 14.82 -2.28
CA ILE A 239 1.76 15.62 -1.33
C ILE A 239 0.93 14.71 -0.42
N ALA A 240 0.20 13.76 -1.00
CA ALA A 240 -0.57 12.77 -0.24
C ALA A 240 0.35 11.99 0.71
N GLY A 241 1.55 11.66 0.22
CA GLY A 241 2.52 10.90 0.97
C GLY A 241 3.09 11.63 2.18
N ALA A 242 3.17 12.97 2.13
CA ALA A 242 3.50 13.80 3.28
C ALA A 242 2.36 13.80 4.30
N ALA A 243 1.10 13.88 3.86
CA ALA A 243 -0.07 13.78 4.74
C ALA A 243 -0.12 12.43 5.47
N TYR A 244 0.11 11.31 4.76
CA TYR A 244 0.15 9.98 5.36
C TYR A 244 1.33 9.82 6.31
N GLY A 245 2.48 10.44 6.00
CA GLY A 245 3.64 10.46 6.89
C GLY A 245 3.36 11.20 8.21
N LEU A 246 2.57 12.27 8.17
CA LEU A 246 2.09 12.96 9.37
C LEU A 246 1.08 12.10 10.15
N ALA A 247 0.16 11.43 9.45
CA ALA A 247 -0.76 10.47 10.07
C ALA A 247 0.01 9.36 10.81
N TYR A 248 1.03 8.79 10.17
CA TYR A 248 1.89 7.78 10.79
C TYR A 248 2.60 8.30 12.04
N ARG A 249 3.18 9.50 11.97
CA ARG A 249 3.89 10.12 13.11
C ARG A 249 3.01 10.27 14.35
N HIS A 250 1.73 10.61 14.17
CA HIS A 250 0.82 10.92 15.27
C HIS A 250 -0.15 9.78 15.63
N GLY A 251 -0.32 8.79 14.75
CA GLY A 251 -1.33 7.74 14.87
C GLY A 251 -0.88 6.34 14.45
N GLY A 252 0.39 6.15 14.09
CA GLY A 252 0.93 4.85 13.66
C GLY A 252 0.41 4.40 12.29
N LEU A 253 0.72 3.14 11.93
CA LEU A 253 0.43 2.57 10.62
C LEU A 253 -1.07 2.58 10.29
N ALA A 254 -1.93 2.30 11.28
CA ALA A 254 -3.37 2.36 11.11
C ALA A 254 -3.85 3.74 10.65
N ALA A 255 -3.31 4.83 11.20
CA ALA A 255 -3.71 6.17 10.82
C ALA A 255 -3.32 6.51 9.37
N ALA A 256 -2.11 6.11 8.95
CA ALA A 256 -1.65 6.28 7.58
C ALA A 256 -2.49 5.48 6.58
N VAL A 257 -2.77 4.20 6.88
CA VAL A 257 -3.61 3.35 6.03
C VAL A 257 -5.02 3.91 5.90
N LEU A 258 -5.64 4.36 7.01
CA LEU A 258 -6.97 4.94 6.98
C LEU A 258 -7.02 6.27 6.23
N ALA A 259 -6.01 7.13 6.39
CA ALA A 259 -5.93 8.40 5.66
C ALA A 259 -5.79 8.16 4.15
N HIS A 260 -4.93 7.22 3.76
CA HIS A 260 -4.74 6.84 2.37
C HIS A 260 -5.99 6.20 1.77
N LEU A 261 -6.59 5.24 2.46
CA LEU A 261 -7.85 4.62 2.02
C LEU A 261 -8.96 5.66 1.85
N GLY A 262 -9.05 6.63 2.76
CA GLY A 262 -10.01 7.72 2.69
C GLY A 262 -9.81 8.62 1.46
N LEU A 263 -8.57 9.03 1.16
CA LEU A 263 -8.28 9.78 -0.08
C LEU A 263 -8.65 8.96 -1.32
N ASN A 264 -8.24 7.68 -1.36
CA ASN A 264 -8.52 6.80 -2.50
C ASN A 264 -10.03 6.63 -2.68
N ALA A 265 -10.79 6.43 -1.60
CA ALA A 265 -12.24 6.25 -1.65
C ALA A 265 -12.94 7.53 -2.11
N ALA A 266 -12.49 8.70 -1.65
CA ALA A 266 -13.00 9.98 -2.13
C ALA A 266 -12.72 10.17 -3.63
N HIS A 267 -11.49 9.90 -4.08
CA HIS A 267 -11.13 9.95 -5.50
C HIS A 267 -12.01 8.99 -6.33
N TYR A 268 -12.05 7.71 -5.96
CA TYR A 268 -12.81 6.68 -6.66
C TYR A 268 -14.31 6.99 -6.71
N GLY A 269 -14.87 7.46 -5.59
CA GLY A 269 -16.30 7.65 -5.41
C GLY A 269 -16.85 9.01 -5.87
N LEU A 270 -16.02 10.06 -5.92
CA LEU A 270 -16.48 11.44 -6.17
C LEU A 270 -15.90 12.07 -7.44
N PHE A 271 -14.82 11.52 -7.98
CA PHE A 271 -14.08 12.13 -9.10
C PHE A 271 -13.83 11.15 -10.24
N THR A 272 -13.51 11.65 -11.44
CA THR A 272 -13.02 10.85 -12.57
C THR A 272 -11.89 9.93 -12.11
N TYR A 273 -11.98 8.63 -12.38
CA TYR A 273 -11.03 7.64 -11.87
C TYR A 273 -10.60 6.65 -12.98
N PRO A 274 -9.29 6.37 -13.15
CA PRO A 274 -8.19 6.83 -12.29
C PRO A 274 -7.70 8.24 -12.65
N MET A 275 -7.98 8.72 -13.86
CA MET A 275 -7.71 10.08 -14.34
C MET A 275 -8.47 10.33 -15.63
N ARG A 276 -8.54 11.59 -16.05
CA ARG A 276 -9.09 11.97 -17.35
C ARG A 276 -8.25 11.42 -18.50
N ALA A 277 -8.91 11.00 -19.56
CA ALA A 277 -8.25 10.79 -20.84
C ALA A 277 -7.73 12.14 -21.36
N ALA A 278 -6.54 12.14 -21.97
CA ALA A 278 -6.07 13.34 -22.67
C ALA A 278 -7.10 13.68 -23.76
N LEU A 279 -7.50 14.95 -23.84
CA LEU A 279 -8.28 15.44 -24.97
C LEU A 279 -7.39 15.31 -26.22
N HIS A 280 -7.74 14.40 -27.11
CA HIS A 280 -7.19 14.34 -28.46
C HIS A 280 -7.96 15.30 -29.36
#